data_AF-A0A2M7UR22-F1
#
_entry.id   AF-A0A2M7UR22-F1
#
_cell.length_a   1.000
_cell.length_b   1.000
_cell.length_c   1.000
_cell.angle_alpha   90.00
_cell.angle_beta   90.00
_cell.angle_gamma   90.00
#
_symmetry.space_group_name_H-M   'P 1'
#
loop_
_entity.id
_entity.type
_entity.pdbx_description
1 polymer ?
#
loop_
_entity_poly.entity_id
_entity_poly.type
_entity_poly.pdbx_seq_one_letter_code
_entity_poly.pdbx_strand_id
1 'polypeptide(L)'
;MRVSKLEAAKTQIETSIRLYFSDGDTVSTHTLTGAANQILRDIGKHRGIDSMKESFLKMTKPEKVKEMKALLNSTQSFFKHADNDPEGTIDFNPEETYIYLFDCCLIVV
;
A
#
# COMPACT_ATOMS: atom_id res chain seq x y z
N MET A 1 9.79 -24.26 -2.74
CA MET A 1 9.38 -23.46 -1.57
C MET A 1 7.89 -23.16 -1.69
N ARG A 2 7.12 -23.22 -0.60
CA ARG A 2 5.70 -22.86 -0.56
C ARG A 2 5.54 -21.67 0.38
N VAL A 3 4.86 -20.62 -0.08
CA VAL A 3 4.66 -19.36 0.68
C VAL A 3 3.20 -18.99 0.61
N SER A 4 2.57 -18.79 1.76
CA SER A 4 1.19 -18.30 1.88
C SER A 4 1.10 -16.79 1.62
N LYS A 5 -0.11 -16.28 1.37
CA LYS A 5 -0.34 -14.83 1.20
C LYS A 5 0.06 -14.04 2.44
N LEU A 6 -0.24 -14.56 3.63
CA LEU A 6 0.11 -13.89 4.89
C LEU A 6 1.63 -13.88 5.12
N GLU A 7 2.32 -14.99 4.84
CA GLU A 7 3.78 -15.04 4.89
C GLU A 7 4.41 -14.06 3.89
N ALA A 8 3.89 -14.00 2.66
CA ALA A 8 4.38 -13.06 1.65
C ALA A 8 4.21 -11.60 2.11
N ALA A 9 3.05 -11.22 2.65
CA ALA A 9 2.83 -9.88 3.19
C ALA A 9 3.77 -9.57 4.36
N LYS A 10 3.94 -10.52 5.30
CA LYS A 10 4.85 -10.38 6.43
C LYS A 10 6.29 -10.16 5.97
N THR A 11 6.79 -10.99 5.05
CA THR A 11 8.15 -10.87 4.52
C THR A 11 8.37 -9.53 3.82
N GLN A 12 7.38 -9.03 3.06
CA GLN A 12 7.49 -7.73 2.42
C GLN A 12 7.55 -6.56 3.43
N ILE A 13 6.72 -6.59 4.48
CA ILE A 13 6.77 -5.59 5.56
C ILE A 13 8.10 -5.64 6.30
N GLU A 14 8.58 -6.84 6.67
CA GLU A 14 9.87 -6.97 7.36
C GLU A 14 11.03 -6.46 6.50
N THR A 15 10.97 -6.69 5.18
CA THR A 15 11.98 -6.19 4.24
C THR A 15 11.90 -4.68 4.09
N SER A 16 10.70 -4.10 3.97
CA SER A 16 10.55 -2.64 3.87
C SER A 16 11.01 -1.93 5.13
N ILE A 17 10.72 -2.48 6.32
CA ILE A 17 11.22 -1.99 7.60
C ILE A 17 12.76 -2.00 7.63
N ARG A 18 13.38 -3.09 7.17
CA ARG A 18 14.86 -3.17 7.12
C ARG A 18 15.45 -2.12 6.19
N LEU A 19 14.89 -1.96 4.99
CA LEU A 19 15.33 -0.93 4.03
C LEU A 19 15.22 0.47 4.64
N TYR A 20 14.10 0.77 5.31
CA TYR A 20 13.91 2.05 5.97
C TYR A 20 14.99 2.35 7.02
N PHE A 21 15.27 1.41 7.92
CA PHE A 21 16.26 1.61 8.98
C PHE A 21 17.71 1.52 8.51
N SER A 22 17.96 1.07 7.29
CA SER A 22 19.30 1.02 6.69
C SER A 22 19.56 2.15 5.69
N ASP A 23 18.74 3.21 5.68
CA ASP A 23 18.76 4.28 4.66
C ASP A 23 18.79 3.72 3.23
N GLY A 24 18.05 2.63 3.01
CA GLY A 24 17.94 1.94 1.73
C GLY A 24 17.03 2.67 0.74
N ASP A 25 16.78 2.04 -0.40
CA ASP A 25 15.97 2.63 -1.46
C ASP A 25 14.51 2.87 -1.02
N THR A 26 14.10 4.13 -1.08
CA THR A 26 12.78 4.59 -0.62
C THR A 26 11.66 4.15 -1.57
N VAL A 27 11.93 4.04 -2.87
CA VAL A 27 10.97 3.54 -3.87
C VAL A 27 10.64 2.07 -3.63
N SER A 28 11.67 1.24 -3.39
CA SER A 28 11.52 -0.16 -3.00
C SER A 28 10.78 -0.31 -1.68
N THR A 29 11.12 0.53 -0.70
CA THR A 29 10.44 0.55 0.62
C THR A 29 8.94 0.80 0.47
N HIS A 30 8.54 1.81 -0.31
CA HIS A 30 7.14 2.11 -0.57
C HIS A 30 6.46 0.98 -1.35
N THR A 31 7.11 0.46 -2.39
CA THR A 31 6.56 -0.58 -3.26
C THR A 31 6.27 -1.86 -2.47
N LEU A 32 7.22 -2.32 -1.64
CA LEU A 32 7.04 -3.49 -0.77
C LEU A 32 5.93 -3.27 0.26
N THR A 33 5.90 -2.09 0.89
CA THR A 33 4.86 -1.76 1.89
C THR A 33 3.48 -1.72 1.24
N GLY A 34 3.34 -1.10 0.07
CA GLY A 34 2.08 -1.02 -0.68
C GLY A 34 1.59 -2.40 -1.13
N ALA A 35 2.49 -3.25 -1.61
CA ALA A 35 2.14 -4.62 -2.01
C ALA A 35 1.69 -5.47 -0.81
N ALA A 36 2.38 -5.38 0.33
CA ALA A 36 1.94 -6.04 1.56
C ALA A 36 0.60 -5.52 2.07
N ASN A 37 0.40 -4.20 2.07
CA ASN A 37 -0.85 -3.56 2.44
C ASN A 37 -2.01 -4.07 1.58
N GLN A 38 -1.83 -4.14 0.27
CA GLN A 38 -2.88 -4.65 -0.63
C GLN A 38 -3.25 -6.11 -0.31
N ILE A 39 -2.26 -6.98 -0.04
CA ILE A 39 -2.51 -8.37 0.38
C ILE A 39 -3.33 -8.40 1.68
N LEU A 40 -2.91 -7.65 2.69
CA LEU A 40 -3.58 -7.62 3.99
C LEU A 40 -4.99 -7.08 3.88
N ARG A 41 -5.21 -6.01 3.11
CA ARG A 41 -6.54 -5.45 2.83
C ARG A 41 -7.48 -6.47 2.20
N ASP A 42 -7.00 -7.22 1.21
CA ASP A 42 -7.83 -8.24 0.58
C ASP A 42 -8.16 -9.39 1.54
N ILE A 43 -7.21 -9.80 2.40
CA ILE A 43 -7.47 -10.75 3.50
C ILE A 43 -8.49 -10.18 4.50
N GLY A 44 -8.33 -8.91 4.90
CA GLY A 44 -9.20 -8.20 5.84
C GLY A 44 -10.64 -8.15 5.36
N LYS A 45 -10.86 -7.82 4.08
CA LYS A 45 -12.21 -7.88 3.45
C LYS A 45 -12.86 -9.24 3.60
N HIS A 46 -12.13 -10.33 3.38
CA HIS A 46 -12.65 -11.69 3.57
C HIS A 46 -12.97 -12.03 5.03
N ARG A 47 -12.41 -11.28 5.98
CA ARG A 47 -12.66 -11.40 7.42
C ARG A 47 -13.64 -10.36 7.98
N GLY A 48 -14.16 -9.46 7.14
CA GLY A 48 -15.03 -8.36 7.58
C GLY A 48 -14.31 -7.24 8.33
N ILE A 49 -12.98 -7.12 8.18
CA ILE A 49 -12.16 -6.05 8.76
C ILE A 49 -11.93 -5.00 7.69
N ASP A 50 -12.40 -3.78 7.92
CA ASP A 50 -12.13 -2.65 7.04
C ASP A 50 -10.73 -2.09 7.28
N SER A 51 -10.03 -1.79 6.20
CA SER A 51 -8.83 -0.95 6.23
C SER A 51 -9.16 0.53 6.47
N MET A 52 -8.15 1.33 6.84
CA MET A 52 -8.27 2.79 6.88
C MET A 52 -8.73 3.33 5.52
N LYS A 53 -8.18 2.77 4.44
CA LYS A 53 -8.61 3.14 3.08
C LYS A 53 -10.08 2.86 2.84
N GLU A 54 -10.60 1.70 3.22
CA GLU A 54 -12.05 1.44 3.13
C GLU A 54 -12.86 2.41 3.99
N SER A 55 -12.40 2.70 5.20
CA SER A 55 -13.04 3.66 6.10
C SER A 55 -13.13 5.06 5.47
N PHE A 56 -12.03 5.57 4.90
CA PHE A 56 -12.02 6.85 4.19
C PHE A 56 -12.95 6.84 2.97
N LEU A 57 -12.99 5.74 2.21
CA LEU A 57 -13.86 5.62 1.05
C LEU A 57 -15.35 5.61 1.44
N LYS A 58 -15.72 5.00 2.57
CA LYS A 58 -17.10 5.04 3.10
C LYS A 58 -17.52 6.43 3.55
N MET A 59 -16.57 7.26 3.99
CA MET A 59 -16.80 8.66 4.39
C MET A 59 -16.75 9.64 3.21
N THR A 60 -16.32 9.19 2.02
CA THR A 60 -16.20 10.03 0.83
C THR A 60 -17.55 10.17 0.14
N LYS A 61 -17.90 11.37 -0.33
CA LYS A 61 -19.11 11.60 -1.13
C LYS A 61 -19.15 10.64 -2.34
N PRO A 62 -20.29 10.00 -2.65
CA PRO A 62 -20.38 8.96 -3.69
C PRO A 62 -19.75 9.35 -5.03
N GLU A 63 -19.95 10.59 -5.47
CA GLU A 63 -19.42 11.15 -6.71
C GLU A 63 -17.90 11.38 -6.70
N LYS A 64 -17.27 11.40 -5.50
CA LYS A 64 -15.83 11.59 -5.30
C LYS A 64 -15.08 10.31 -4.98
N VAL A 65 -15.76 9.17 -4.78
CA VAL A 65 -15.11 7.89 -4.42
C VAL A 65 -14.06 7.45 -5.45
N LYS A 66 -14.32 7.64 -6.75
CA LYS A 66 -13.36 7.27 -7.81
C LYS A 66 -12.08 8.12 -7.73
N GLU A 67 -12.24 9.42 -7.55
CA GLU A 67 -11.12 10.37 -7.42
C GLU A 67 -10.31 10.09 -6.16
N MET A 68 -10.97 9.85 -5.02
CA MET A 68 -10.32 9.45 -3.78
C MET A 68 -9.56 8.13 -3.92
N LYS A 69 -10.14 7.13 -4.61
CA LYS A 69 -9.43 5.88 -4.91
C LYS A 69 -8.19 6.11 -5.76
N ALA A 70 -8.25 7.00 -6.76
CA ALA A 70 -7.11 7.31 -7.60
C ALA A 70 -6.01 8.01 -6.79
N LEU A 71 -6.37 9.00 -5.98
CA LEU A 71 -5.46 9.73 -5.10
C LEU A 71 -4.75 8.79 -4.10
N LEU A 72 -5.52 7.95 -3.41
CA LEU A 72 -4.94 7.02 -2.43
C LEU A 72 -4.04 5.96 -3.07
N ASN A 73 -4.15 5.72 -4.38
CA ASN A 73 -3.38 4.71 -5.11
C ASN A 73 -2.31 5.31 -6.03
N SER A 74 -2.17 6.63 -6.12
CA SER A 74 -1.38 7.28 -7.18
C SER A 74 0.07 6.82 -7.16
N THR A 75 0.76 6.99 -6.03
CA THR A 75 2.17 6.63 -5.83
C THR A 75 2.41 5.14 -6.05
N GLN A 76 1.59 4.29 -5.43
CA GLN A 76 1.67 2.84 -5.61
C GLN A 76 1.47 2.45 -7.08
N SER A 77 0.54 3.10 -7.78
CA SER A 77 0.22 2.78 -9.18
C SER A 77 1.31 3.24 -10.13
N PHE A 78 1.88 4.41 -9.87
CA PHE A 78 3.00 4.94 -10.63
C PHE A 78 4.21 4.02 -10.56
N PHE A 79 4.58 3.50 -9.39
CA PHE A 79 5.73 2.59 -9.26
C PHE A 79 5.53 1.19 -9.84
N LYS A 80 4.29 0.76 -10.15
CA LYS A 80 4.00 -0.61 -10.62
C LYS A 80 3.50 -0.71 -12.06
N HIS A 81 3.03 0.39 -12.65
CA HIS A 81 2.43 0.40 -13.98
C HIS A 81 2.99 1.54 -14.83
N ALA A 82 3.44 1.22 -16.04
CA ALA A 82 3.89 2.18 -17.05
C ALA A 82 2.86 2.34 -18.19
N ASP A 83 1.69 1.69 -18.09
CA ASP A 83 0.75 1.52 -19.20
C ASP A 83 0.19 2.83 -19.77
N ASN A 84 0.02 3.86 -18.92
CA ASN A 84 -0.56 5.15 -19.31
C ASN A 84 0.47 6.29 -19.44
N ASP A 85 1.59 6.19 -18.73
CA ASP A 85 2.61 7.25 -18.65
C ASP A 85 4.00 6.61 -18.51
N PRO A 86 4.52 6.00 -19.59
CA PRO A 86 5.73 5.17 -19.52
C PRO A 86 7.01 5.96 -19.22
N GLU A 87 7.02 7.26 -19.52
CA GLU A 87 8.16 8.17 -19.29
C GLU A 87 7.84 9.21 -18.20
N GLY A 88 6.82 8.94 -17.39
CA GLY A 88 6.33 9.85 -16.36
C GLY A 88 7.33 10.08 -15.24
N THR A 89 7.11 11.17 -14.49
CA THR A 89 7.82 11.46 -13.24
C THR A 89 6.81 11.84 -12.17
N ILE A 90 7.08 11.47 -10.91
CA ILE A 90 6.25 11.83 -9.75
C ILE A 90 7.11 12.48 -8.67
N ASP A 91 6.56 13.52 -8.04
CA ASP A 91 7.09 14.05 -6.79
C ASP A 91 6.69 13.11 -5.65
N PHE A 92 7.59 12.23 -5.26
CA PHE A 92 7.35 11.24 -4.23
C PHE A 92 7.74 11.77 -2.84
N ASN A 93 6.79 11.80 -1.91
CA ASN A 93 7.07 12.00 -0.48
C ASN A 93 7.20 10.63 0.24
N PRO A 94 8.40 10.24 0.72
CA PRO A 94 8.61 8.97 1.42
C PRO A 94 7.71 8.75 2.63
N GLU A 95 7.25 9.82 3.29
CA GLU A 95 6.38 9.75 4.47
C GLU A 95 5.00 9.13 4.15
N GLU A 96 4.55 9.16 2.90
CA GLU A 96 3.32 8.47 2.47
C GLU A 96 3.36 6.97 2.78
N THR A 97 4.56 6.38 2.82
CA THR A 97 4.77 4.98 3.17
C THR A 97 4.28 4.65 4.58
N TYR A 98 4.36 5.60 5.52
CA TYR A 98 3.95 5.38 6.90
C TYR A 98 2.45 5.13 7.03
N ILE A 99 1.63 5.73 6.18
CA ILE A 99 0.17 5.51 6.17
C ILE A 99 -0.13 4.05 5.80
N TYR A 100 0.56 3.51 4.79
CA TYR A 100 0.41 2.12 4.38
C TYR A 100 0.89 1.16 5.48
N LEU A 101 2.02 1.47 6.11
CA LEU A 101 2.57 0.64 7.18
C LEU A 101 1.66 0.64 8.42
N PHE A 102 1.13 1.80 8.80
CA PHE A 102 0.17 1.91 9.90
C PHE A 102 -1.12 1.13 9.59
N ASP A 103 -1.65 1.23 8.38
CA ASP A 103 -2.82 0.47 7.94
C ASP A 103 -2.58 -1.04 7.96
N CYS A 104 -1.38 -1.51 7.57
CA CYS A 104 -1.00 -2.92 7.70
C CYS A 104 -1.13 -3.42 9.14
N CYS A 105 -0.70 -2.63 10.13
CA CYS A 105 -0.79 -2.99 11.54
C CYS A 105 -2.24 -3.08 12.04
N LEU A 106 -3.16 -2.29 11.48
CA LEU A 106 -4.57 -2.30 11.87
C LEU A 106 -5.35 -3.52 11.36
N ILE A 107 -4.98 -4.05 10.20
CA ILE A 107 -5.69 -5.18 9.56
C ILE A 107 -5.25 -6.54 10.12
N VAL A 108 -4.06 -6.61 10.72
CA VAL A 108 -3.46 -7.85 11.24
C VAL A 108 -3.95 -8.20 12.66
N VAL A 109 -4.71 -7.32 13.30
CA VAL A 109 -5.27 -7.51 14.66
C VAL A 109 -6.47 -8.47 14.65
#